data_AF-A0A3F3MI69-F1
#
_entry.id   AF-A0A3F3MI69-F1
#
_cell.length_a   1.000
_cell.length_b   1.000
_cell.length_c   1.000
_cell.angle_alpha   90.00
_cell.angle_beta   90.00
_cell.angle_gamma   90.00
#
_symmetry.space_group_name_H-M   'P 1'
#
loop_
_entity.id
_entity.type
_entity.pdbx_description
1 polymer ?
#
loop_
_entity_poly.entity_id
_entity_poly.type
_entity_poly.pdbx_seq_one_letter_code
_entity_poly.pdbx_strand_id
1 'polypeptide(L)'
;MKILFIIPDFSIGGVTTVVNNLVKELGKNNVETKVVTLFDGDGSNENISLRVNGLYSAIKAIFKLKKVIKEFKPDVIHTHTM
;
A
#
# COMPACT_ATOMS: atom_id res chain seq x y z
N MET A 1 6.95 14.89 -4.29
CA MET A 1 7.48 13.66 -3.67
C MET A 1 6.39 12.60 -3.70
N LYS A 2 6.77 11.35 -3.93
CA LYS A 2 5.88 10.19 -4.04
C LYS A 2 6.21 9.13 -3.00
N ILE A 3 5.24 8.74 -2.19
CA ILE A 3 5.42 7.70 -1.15
C ILE A 3 4.52 6.50 -1.44
N LEU A 4 5.12 5.31 -1.48
CA LEU A 4 4.40 4.05 -1.56
C LEU A 4 4.35 3.42 -0.17
N PHE A 5 3.14 3.29 0.39
CA PHE A 5 2.91 2.55 1.62
C PHE A 5 2.61 1.09 1.30
N ILE A 6 3.26 0.18 2.03
CA ILE A 6 2.98 -1.26 1.98
C ILE A 6 2.57 -1.69 3.38
N ILE A 7 1.33 -2.13 3.53
CA ILE A 7 0.77 -2.55 4.83
C ILE A 7 0.18 -3.96 4.75
N PRO A 8 0.03 -4.69 5.88
CA PRO A 8 -0.50 -6.04 5.86
C PRO A 8 -1.92 -6.10 5.27
N ASP A 9 -2.82 -5.29 5.80
CA ASP A 9 -4.22 -5.22 5.40
C ASP A 9 -4.78 -3.80 5.64
N PHE A 10 -5.99 -3.59 5.16
CA PHE A 10 -6.78 -2.37 5.42
C PHE A 10 -7.95 -2.69 6.36
N SER A 11 -7.70 -3.48 7.41
CA SER A 11 -8.72 -3.78 8.43
C SER A 11 -8.95 -2.58 9.37
N ILE A 12 -10.08 -2.58 10.09
CA ILE A 12 -10.32 -1.57 11.14
C ILE A 12 -9.34 -1.87 12.29
N GLY A 13 -8.31 -1.05 12.42
CA GLY A 13 -7.25 -1.22 13.40
C GLY A 13 -6.32 0.00 13.49
N GLY A 14 -5.44 0.02 14.49
CA GLY A 14 -4.59 1.17 14.78
C GLY A 14 -3.69 1.59 13.62
N VAL A 15 -3.04 0.64 12.96
CA VAL A 15 -2.14 0.91 11.81
C VAL A 15 -2.92 1.53 10.66
N THR A 16 -4.08 0.97 10.30
CA THR A 16 -4.93 1.50 9.23
C THR A 16 -5.40 2.92 9.52
N THR A 17 -5.81 3.22 10.76
CA THR A 17 -6.19 4.58 11.17
C THR A 17 -5.02 5.55 11.05
N VAL A 18 -3.83 5.16 11.51
CA VAL A 18 -2.62 5.98 11.41
C VAL A 18 -2.24 6.25 9.96
N VAL A 19 -2.22 5.21 9.11
CA VAL A 19 -1.85 5.32 7.70
C VAL A 19 -2.87 6.16 6.93
N ASN A 20 -4.17 5.99 7.18
CA ASN A 20 -5.21 6.81 6.56
C ASN A 20 -5.09 8.29 6.92
N ASN A 21 -4.87 8.58 8.21
CA ASN A 21 -4.67 9.95 8.66
C ASN A 21 -3.40 10.53 8.05
N LEU A 22 -2.32 9.76 8.02
CA LEU A 22 -1.05 10.19 7.44
C LEU A 22 -1.18 10.47 5.93
N VAL A 23 -1.76 9.56 5.16
CA VAL A 23 -2.01 9.73 3.72
C VAL A 23 -2.85 10.97 3.46
N LYS A 24 -3.89 11.21 4.26
CA LYS A 24 -4.75 12.39 4.17
C LYS A 24 -3.98 13.68 4.45
N GLU A 25 -3.20 13.74 5.52
CA GLU A 25 -2.41 14.94 5.85
C GLU A 25 -1.28 15.17 4.82
N LEU A 26 -0.64 14.12 4.32
CA LEU A 26 0.37 14.21 3.26
C LEU A 26 -0.23 14.75 1.95
N GLY A 27 -1.43 14.31 1.59
CA GLY A 27 -2.16 14.81 0.41
C GLY A 27 -2.39 16.33 0.47
N LYS A 28 -2.70 16.87 1.66
CA LYS A 28 -2.83 18.33 1.86
C LYS A 28 -1.51 19.09 1.68
N ASN A 29 -0.37 18.40 1.79
CA ASN A 29 0.97 18.96 1.63
C ASN A 29 1.57 18.70 0.23
N ASN A 30 0.73 18.41 -0.78
CA ASN A 30 1.15 18.11 -2.16
C ASN A 30 2.11 16.90 -2.26
N VAL A 31 2.02 15.95 -1.32
CA VAL A 31 2.72 14.67 -1.40
C VAL A 31 1.78 13.64 -2.02
N GLU A 32 2.21 13.04 -3.12
CA GLU A 32 1.45 11.98 -3.78
C GLU A 32 1.70 10.66 -3.05
N THR A 33 0.64 9.96 -2.68
CA THR A 33 0.74 8.71 -1.94
C THR A 33 -0.04 7.61 -2.64
N LYS A 34 0.41 6.37 -2.45
CA LYS A 34 -0.30 5.17 -2.90
C LYS A 34 -0.15 4.10 -1.83
N VAL A 35 -1.22 3.36 -1.56
CA VAL A 35 -1.19 2.27 -0.57
C VAL A 35 -1.38 0.92 -1.27
N VAL A 36 -0.53 -0.02 -0.89
CA VAL A 36 -0.56 -1.42 -1.30
C VAL A 36 -0.79 -2.27 -0.05
N THR A 37 -1.74 -3.20 -0.11
CA THR A 37 -1.96 -4.17 0.96
C THR A 37 -1.46 -5.57 0.58
N LEU A 38 -0.92 -6.31 1.54
CA LEU A 38 -0.48 -7.69 1.31
C LEU A 38 -1.66 -8.65 1.15
N PHE A 39 -2.65 -8.56 2.04
CA PHE A 39 -3.82 -9.43 2.07
C PHE A 39 -5.01 -8.74 1.39
N ASP A 40 -5.97 -8.26 2.17
CA ASP A 40 -7.18 -7.61 1.68
C ASP A 40 -7.06 -6.09 1.74
N GLY A 41 -7.73 -5.43 0.79
CA GLY A 41 -7.93 -3.98 0.80
C GLY A 41 -9.32 -3.67 1.36
N ASP A 42 -9.59 -2.40 1.65
CA ASP A 42 -10.91 -1.91 2.08
C ASP A 42 -11.94 -1.85 0.94
N GLY A 43 -11.60 -2.32 -0.25
CA GLY A 43 -12.46 -2.25 -1.44
C GLY A 43 -12.52 -0.85 -2.06
N SER A 44 -11.79 0.13 -1.54
CA SER A 44 -11.64 1.43 -2.20
C SER A 44 -10.83 1.28 -3.49
N ASN A 45 -11.23 1.98 -4.55
CA ASN A 45 -10.54 1.95 -5.84
C ASN A 45 -9.12 2.53 -5.78
N GLU A 46 -8.75 3.18 -4.67
CA GLU A 46 -7.45 3.84 -4.48
C GLU A 46 -6.37 2.88 -3.95
N ASN A 47 -6.78 1.78 -3.29
CA ASN A 47 -5.88 0.82 -2.66
C ASN A 47 -5.60 -0.40 -3.54
N ILE A 48 -4.32 -0.79 -3.65
CA ILE A 48 -3.92 -1.97 -4.44
C ILE A 48 -3.68 -3.17 -3.52
N SER A 49 -4.60 -4.11 -3.49
CA SER A 49 -4.42 -5.38 -2.76
C SER A 49 -3.60 -6.41 -3.56
N LEU A 50 -2.61 -7.03 -2.94
CA LEU A 50 -1.77 -8.08 -3.52
C LEU A 50 -2.35 -9.50 -3.35
N ARG A 51 -3.28 -9.71 -2.39
CA ARG A 51 -3.96 -10.99 -2.12
C ARG A 51 -2.99 -12.17 -1.92
N VAL A 52 -2.03 -12.00 -1.02
CA VAL A 52 -1.02 -13.02 -0.69
C VAL A 52 -1.63 -14.09 0.22
N ASN A 53 -2.15 -15.15 -0.39
CA ASN A 53 -2.80 -16.26 0.33
C ASN A 53 -1.99 -17.58 0.31
N GLY A 54 -0.73 -17.55 -0.14
CA GLY A 54 0.12 -18.73 -0.30
C GLY A 54 1.35 -18.47 -1.18
N LEU A 55 2.18 -19.50 -1.41
CA LEU A 55 3.47 -19.33 -2.10
C LEU A 55 3.33 -18.87 -3.56
N TYR A 56 2.40 -19.47 -4.32
CA TYR A 56 2.16 -19.08 -5.72
C TYR A 56 1.61 -17.64 -5.85
N SER A 57 0.73 -17.22 -4.93
CA SER A 57 0.22 -15.85 -4.90
C SER A 57 1.26 -14.86 -4.39
N ALA A 58 2.18 -15.27 -3.51
CA ALA A 58 3.31 -14.45 -3.10
C ALA A 58 4.24 -14.13 -4.28
N ILE A 59 4.55 -15.11 -5.13
CA ILE A 59 5.34 -14.87 -6.35
C ILE A 59 4.61 -13.89 -7.28
N LYS A 60 3.31 -14.09 -7.51
CA LYS A 60 2.49 -13.14 -8.31
C LYS A 60 2.45 -11.74 -7.69
N ALA A 61 2.37 -11.65 -6.37
CA ALA A 61 2.39 -10.39 -5.62
C ALA A 61 3.71 -9.64 -5.81
N ILE A 62 4.84 -10.33 -5.84
CA ILE A 62 6.15 -9.72 -6.14
C ILE A 62 6.13 -9.07 -7.53
N PHE A 63 5.65 -9.76 -8.56
CA PHE A 63 5.55 -9.19 -9.91
C PHE A 63 4.56 -8.02 -9.97
N LYS A 64 3.43 -8.12 -9.27
CA LYS A 64 2.43 -7.03 -9.19
C LYS A 64 3.01 -5.80 -8.48
N LEU A 65 3.68 -5.99 -7.35
CA LEU A 65 4.34 -4.92 -6.61
C LEU A 65 5.44 -4.26 -7.46
N LYS A 66 6.25 -5.06 -8.16
CA LYS A 66 7.27 -4.54 -9.09
C LYS A 66 6.65 -3.67 -10.19
N LYS A 67 5.49 -4.06 -10.73
CA LYS A 67 4.74 -3.26 -11.70
C LYS A 67 4.27 -1.94 -11.08
N VAL A 68 3.69 -1.97 -9.88
CA VAL A 68 3.26 -0.77 -9.15
C VAL A 68 4.43 0.18 -8.91
N ILE A 69 5.57 -0.31 -8.45
CA ILE A 69 6.78 0.50 -8.22
C ILE A 69 7.26 1.13 -9.52
N LYS A 70 7.29 0.37 -10.63
CA LYS A 70 7.74 0.88 -11.93
C LYS A 70 6.83 1.97 -12.49
N GLU A 71 5.51 1.83 -12.30
CA GLU A 71 4.51 2.78 -12.80
C GLU A 71 4.41 4.02 -11.92
N PHE A 72 4.35 3.84 -10.60
CA PHE A 72 4.20 4.93 -9.64
C PHE A 72 5.49 5.73 -9.44
N LYS A 73 6.65 5.05 -9.54
CA LYS A 73 8.00 5.61 -9.31
C LYS A 73 8.09 6.35 -7.97
N PRO A 74 7.88 5.66 -6.83
CA PRO A 74 7.98 6.28 -5.52
C PRO A 74 9.41 6.75 -5.22
N ASP A 75 9.54 7.89 -4.57
CA ASP A 75 10.80 8.36 -3.97
C ASP A 75 11.09 7.61 -2.67
N VAL A 76 10.03 7.24 -1.93
CA VAL A 76 10.10 6.53 -0.66
C VAL A 76 9.14 5.34 -0.66
N ILE A 77 9.63 4.19 -0.19
CA ILE A 77 8.78 3.02 0.11
C ILE A 77 8.76 2.87 1.63
N HIS A 78 7.57 2.92 2.23
CA HIS A 78 7.38 2.76 3.66
C HIS A 78 6.57 1.50 3.95
N THR A 79 7.11 0.62 4.78
CA THR A 79 6.52 -0.70 5.04
C THR A 79 6.12 -0.83 6.50
N HIS A 80 4.92 -1.34 6.76
CA HIS A 80 4.51 -1.77 8.10
C HIS A 80 4.56 -3.29 8.19
N THR A 81 5.13 -3.80 9.28
CA THR A 81 5.10 -5.22 9.61
C THR A 81 3.84 -5.56 10.41
N MET A 82 3.46 -6.84 10.38
CA MET A 82 2.50 -7.41 11.34
C MET A 82 3.11 -7.47 12.74
#